data_AF-A0A0D0AWC2-F1
#
_entry.id   AF-A0A0D0AWC2-F1
#
_cell.length_a   1.000
_cell.length_b   1.000
_cell.length_c   1.000
_cell.angle_alpha   90.00
_cell.angle_beta   90.00
_cell.angle_gamma   90.00
#
_symmetry.space_group_name_H-M   'P 1'
#
loop_
_entity.id
_entity.type
_entity.pdbx_description
1 polymer ?
#
loop_
_entity_poly.entity_id
_entity_poly.type
_entity_poly.pdbx_seq_one_letter_code
_entity_poly.pdbx_strand_id
1 'polypeptide(L)' 'IFNLYHLLFITPSPRIPYHTSALTGHAWVCKLLTGHPDHIKHNLGVNLEVFEALVQIFQANGFEQSHN' A
#
# COMPACT_ATOMS: atom_id res chain seq x y z
N ILE A 1 20.21 19.03 -28.82
CA ILE A 1 19.46 17.76 -28.58
C ILE A 1 19.15 17.72 -27.09
N PHE A 2 17.93 18.11 -26.70
CA PHE A 2 17.51 18.08 -25.30
C PHE A 2 17.23 16.63 -24.91
N ASN A 3 17.91 16.18 -23.87
CA ASN A 3 17.78 14.83 -23.34
C ASN A 3 16.41 14.67 -22.67
N LEU A 4 15.53 13.88 -23.30
CA LEU A 4 14.17 13.58 -22.80
C LEU A 4 14.15 12.95 -21.41
N TYR A 5 15.21 12.25 -21.00
CA TYR A 5 15.32 11.71 -19.65
C TYR A 5 15.35 12.83 -18.60
N HIS A 6 15.95 13.99 -18.92
CA HIS A 6 16.07 15.11 -17.99
C HIS A 6 14.70 15.76 -17.67
N LEU A 7 13.73 15.74 -18.59
CA LEU A 7 12.38 16.27 -18.35
C LEU A 7 11.51 15.34 -17.48
N LEU A 8 11.71 14.03 -17.58
CA LEU A 8 10.96 13.03 -16.80
C LEU A 8 11.32 13.07 -15.30
N PHE A 9 12.53 13.50 -14.96
CA PHE A 9 13.00 13.54 -13.56
C PHE A 9 12.98 14.93 -12.92
N ILE A 10 12.79 16.01 -13.69
CA ILE A 10 12.78 17.41 -13.19
C ILE A 10 11.37 18.00 -13.09
N THR A 11 10.41 17.46 -13.84
CA THR A 11 9.01 17.83 -13.64
C THR A 11 8.45 17.04 -12.45
N PRO A 12 7.71 17.66 -11.52
CA PRO A 12 6.99 16.89 -10.51
C PRO A 12 6.02 15.99 -11.27
N SER A 13 6.28 14.67 -11.20
CA SER A 13 5.41 13.66 -11.80
C SER A 13 3.98 13.96 -11.34
N PRO A 14 2.98 13.97 -12.24
CA PRO A 14 1.60 13.99 -11.83
C PRO A 14 1.45 12.92 -10.74
N ARG A 15 0.92 13.28 -9.56
CA ARG A 15 0.63 12.30 -8.52
C ARG A 15 -0.47 11.40 -9.06
N ILE A 16 -0.09 10.40 -9.86
CA ILE A 16 -0.96 9.33 -10.28
C ILE A 16 -1.28 8.59 -8.99
N PRO A 17 -2.55 8.54 -8.56
CA PRO A 17 -2.92 7.76 -7.39
C PRO A 17 -2.48 6.33 -7.66
N TYR A 18 -1.53 5.84 -6.87
CA TYR A 18 -1.04 4.46 -6.98
C TYR A 18 -2.19 3.45 -6.84
N HIS A 19 -3.24 3.83 -6.10
CA HIS A 19 -4.48 3.10 -6.00
C HIS A 19 -5.66 3.96 -6.44
N THR A 20 -6.48 3.41 -7.33
CA THR A 20 -7.81 3.94 -7.72
C THR A 20 -8.92 3.40 -6.82
N SER A 21 -8.58 2.75 -5.71
CA SER A 21 -9.60 2.24 -4.78
C SER A 21 -10.36 3.40 -4.17
N ALA A 22 -11.70 3.33 -4.22
CA ALA A 22 -12.57 4.26 -3.52
C ALA A 22 -12.55 4.06 -1.98
N LEU A 23 -11.83 3.04 -1.50
CA LEU A 23 -11.71 2.72 -0.08
C LEU A 23 -10.57 3.53 0.57
N THR A 24 -10.76 3.92 1.82
CA THR A 24 -9.66 4.40 2.66
C THR A 24 -8.62 3.29 2.83
N GLY A 25 -7.37 3.65 3.18
CA GLY A 25 -6.32 2.65 3.43
C GLY A 25 -6.75 1.59 4.45
N HIS A 26 -7.43 2.02 5.53
CA HIS A 26 -8.00 1.11 6.53
C HIS A 26 -9.06 0.17 5.94
N ALA A 27 -10.06 0.72 5.24
CA ALA A 27 -11.14 -0.08 4.67
C ALA A 27 -10.61 -1.07 3.60
N TRP A 28 -9.55 -0.70 2.88
CA TRP A 28 -8.87 -1.58 1.94
C TRP A 28 -8.16 -2.73 2.65
N VAL A 29 -7.42 -2.46 3.73
CA VAL A 29 -6.78 -3.50 4.54
C VAL A 29 -7.82 -4.45 5.14
N CYS A 30 -8.93 -3.93 5.69
CA CYS A 30 -10.02 -4.76 6.21
C CYS A 30 -10.62 -5.67 5.13
N LYS A 31 -10.78 -5.18 3.90
CA LYS A 31 -11.26 -5.99 2.77
C LYS A 31 -10.28 -7.10 2.41
N LEU A 32 -8.98 -6.85 2.48
CA LEU A 32 -7.98 -7.87 2.21
C LEU A 32 -7.95 -8.95 3.31
N LEU A 33 -8.08 -8.55 4.58
CA LEU A 33 -8.11 -9.47 5.72
C LEU A 33 -9.36 -10.36 5.74
N THR A 34 -10.52 -9.81 5.36
CA THR A 34 -11.81 -10.53 5.34
C THR A 34 -12.07 -11.28 4.03
N GLY A 35 -11.21 -11.06 3.02
CA GLY A 35 -11.32 -11.69 1.72
C GLY A 35 -10.70 -13.09 1.66
N HIS A 36 -10.53 -13.60 0.44
CA HIS A 36 -9.80 -14.85 0.24
C HIS A 36 -8.33 -14.68 0.67
N PRO A 37 -7.72 -15.66 1.37
CA PRO A 37 -6.31 -15.57 1.80
C PRO A 37 -5.33 -15.26 0.66
N ASP A 38 -5.64 -15.70 -0.56
CA ASP A 38 -4.83 -15.39 -1.74
C ASP A 38 -4.86 -13.91 -2.15
N HIS A 39 -5.84 -13.12 -1.70
CA HIS A 39 -5.87 -11.68 -1.99
C HIS A 39 -4.69 -10.95 -1.33
N ILE A 40 -4.36 -11.28 -0.08
CA ILE A 40 -3.18 -10.74 0.60
C ILE A 40 -1.92 -11.15 -0.16
N LYS A 41 -1.82 -12.42 -0.58
CA LYS A 41 -0.68 -12.92 -1.36
C LYS A 41 -0.53 -12.25 -2.72
N HIS A 42 -1.63 -12.06 -3.44
CA HIS A 42 -1.61 -11.44 -4.76
C HIS A 42 -1.27 -9.95 -4.69
N ASN A 43 -1.81 -9.22 -3.71
CA ASN A 43 -1.65 -7.76 -3.61
C ASN A 43 -0.37 -7.36 -2.87
N LEU A 44 0.01 -8.10 -1.83
CA LEU A 44 1.11 -7.74 -0.92
C LEU A 44 2.31 -8.70 -1.00
N GLY A 45 2.18 -9.82 -1.71
CA GLY A 45 3.27 -10.80 -1.88
C GLY A 45 3.54 -11.67 -0.65
N VAL A 46 2.76 -11.55 0.42
CA VAL A 46 2.89 -12.31 1.68
C VAL A 46 1.62 -13.12 1.95
N ASN A 47 1.67 -14.15 2.80
CA ASN A 47 0.42 -14.82 3.23
C ASN A 47 -0.30 -13.96 4.29
N LEU A 48 -1.57 -14.31 4.56
CA LEU A 48 -2.38 -13.64 5.58
C LEU A 48 -1.71 -13.67 6.96
N GLU A 49 -1.18 -14.82 7.38
CA GLU A 49 -0.54 -14.99 8.70
C GLU A 49 0.68 -14.08 8.90
N VAL A 50 1.56 -13.95 7.90
CA VAL A 50 2.72 -13.05 7.96
C VAL A 50 2.27 -11.60 8.01
N PHE A 51 1.23 -11.24 7.25
CA PHE A 51 0.67 -9.90 7.29
C PHE A 51 0.09 -9.58 8.68
N GLU A 52 -0.68 -10.48 9.29
CA GLU A 52 -1.20 -10.31 10.64
C GLU A 52 -0.09 -10.20 11.69
N ALA A 53 0.96 -11.03 11.59
CA ALA A 53 2.12 -10.95 12.47
C ALA A 53 2.82 -9.58 12.37
N LEU A 54 2.98 -9.03 11.16
CA LEU A 54 3.54 -7.70 10.95
C LEU A 54 2.67 -6.61 11.58
N VAL A 55 1.34 -6.69 11.42
CA VAL A 55 0.40 -5.75 12.05
C VAL A 55 0.54 -5.77 13.57
N GLN A 56 0.61 -6.95 14.18
CA GLN A 56 0.82 -7.10 15.63
C GLN A 56 2.15 -6.49 16.08
N ILE A 57 3.24 -6.70 15.32
CA ILE A 57 4.55 -6.11 15.62
C ILE A 57 4.46 -4.58 15.57
N PHE A 58 3.82 -4.01 14.55
CA PHE A 58 3.67 -2.57 14.44
C PHE A 58 2.88 -1.99 15.62
N GLN A 59 1.75 -2.60 15.98
CA GLN A 59 0.96 -2.20 17.14
C GLN A 59 1.75 -2.29 18.46
N ALA A 60 2.50 -3.39 18.65
CA ALA A 60 3.34 -3.57 19.84
C ALA A 60 4.48 -2.53 19.94
N ASN A 61 4.93 -1.97 18.82
CA ASN A 61 5.93 -0.92 18.77
C ASN A 61 5.32 0.50 18.78
N GLY A 62 4.00 0.63 19.01
CA GLY A 62 3.32 1.92 19.09
C GLY A 62 3.11 2.61 17.74
N PHE A 63 3.21 1.89 16.64
CA PHE A 63 2.82 2.42 15.34
C PHE A 63 1.30 2.41 15.22
N GLU A 64 0.72 3.60 15.16
CA GLU A 64 -0.71 3.78 14.95
C GLU A 64 -1.04 3.89 13.46
N GLN A 65 -2.32 3.65 13.16
CA GLN A 65 -2.82 3.84 11.81
C GLN A 65 -2.64 5.30 11.39
N SER A 66 -2.04 5.51 10.22
CA SER A 66 -1.95 6.85 9.63
C SER A 66 -3.36 7.44 9.44
N HIS A 67 -3.57 8.63 10.01
CA HIS A 67 -4.72 9.47 9.72
C HIS A 67 -4.49 10.12 8.34
N ASN A 68 -4.92 9.45 7.28
CA ASN A 68 -4.99 10.01 5.93
C ASN A 68 -6.43 10.42 5.61
#